data_AF-A0A9W6XAL9-F1
#
_entry.id   AF-A0A9W6XAL9-F1
#
_cell.length_a   1.000
_cell.length_b   1.000
_cell.length_c   1.000
_cell.angle_alpha   90.00
_cell.angle_beta   90.00
_cell.angle_gamma   90.00
#
_symmetry.space_group_name_H-M   'P 1'
#
loop_
_entity.id
_entity.type
_entity.pdbx_description
1 polymer ?
#
loop_
_entity_poly.entity_id
_entity_poly.type
_entity_poly.pdbx_seq_one_letter_code
_entity_poly.pdbx_strand_id
1 'polypeptide(L)'
;MKFGSVERAGPVLISTRRSKVHSSSVLSVNHSESSNRNCDVRAARRMLMAVWLTIGMVPLLLQGRSYLKFVAPHKLTGDLVVPAEAKRETENIADTCPVEGLFIAHVWWNIAITYYYTVEHRQICHFVIPQYNIHGSYIIGTKKVARYSTAPENCGNESYYFEHYFYHGSIGYYSFYEEAIGTYCEQDKTAYVRVRGLGTIDMNGEELAEDRGDVGYRQSYWYGIFGAIWISYRSILLRKSYTICKQYGRRCDRMQEKLRRKNAVVFMHESMRLSAHGTTNYHRMVMLYMLLEGIMSDLFLLIAQDGLVSRVQYISLGYNLAGILSMLFEIMESTLWWRDNVRLFIKRLLFSYETSLLGELLCAGLMQYYLTFLNRSSLRNSRPTAVAISYYAWSLIGHSIIAFGLTAFVISILIVWATYFTWWSHGTLAILLAPCCVDTTLGVRSKMIMLGGYMWEEGQLYYKVDALRSFGILKMVADDGDEFFVIRKVNWLSVPRRDLVVIGRVSGHCVEPCSDRLCTGTIRLFDHHLGGDLNQTRHSRPHSIRVDNIATTGPKTLSVLPSYKLPATT
;
A
#
# COMPACT_ATOMS: atom_id res chain seq x y z
N MET A 1 -42.11 -26.26 35.77
CA MET A 1 -42.93 -26.79 36.89
C MET A 1 -43.06 -28.30 36.69
N LYS A 2 -42.65 -29.07 37.70
CA LYS A 2 -42.90 -30.49 38.09
C LYS A 2 -43.97 -31.29 37.32
N PHE A 3 -44.01 -32.61 37.19
CA PHE A 3 -43.29 -33.87 37.55
C PHE A 3 -43.97 -34.93 36.61
N GLY A 4 -43.37 -35.97 36.02
CA GLY A 4 -42.65 -37.10 36.62
C GLY A 4 -43.39 -38.41 36.28
N SER A 5 -42.70 -39.43 35.76
CA SER A 5 -42.97 -40.84 36.10
C SER A 5 -41.69 -41.67 35.98
N VAL A 6 -41.57 -42.60 36.93
CA VAL A 6 -40.42 -43.44 37.29
C VAL A 6 -40.93 -44.88 37.26
N GLU A 7 -40.09 -45.83 36.86
CA GLU A 7 -40.04 -47.23 37.35
C GLU A 7 -38.90 -47.97 36.61
N ARG A 8 -38.13 -48.92 37.15
CA ARG A 8 -37.97 -49.52 38.49
C ARG A 8 -36.60 -50.27 38.48
N ALA A 9 -36.00 -50.47 39.66
CA ALA A 9 -34.62 -50.93 39.86
C ALA A 9 -34.46 -52.43 40.19
N GLY A 10 -33.20 -52.93 40.05
CA GLY A 10 -32.58 -53.96 40.90
C GLY A 10 -31.63 -54.94 40.17
N PRO A 11 -30.61 -55.58 40.81
CA PRO A 11 -29.95 -55.28 42.09
C PRO A 11 -28.38 -55.27 42.02
N VAL A 12 -27.76 -55.07 43.19
CA VAL A 12 -26.35 -54.79 43.53
C VAL A 12 -25.61 -56.03 44.07
N LEU A 13 -24.29 -56.14 43.85
CA LEU A 13 -23.29 -56.90 44.66
C LEU A 13 -21.86 -56.41 44.30
N ILE A 14 -21.23 -55.50 45.05
CA ILE A 14 -20.31 -55.62 46.21
C ILE A 14 -18.91 -56.25 45.93
N SER A 15 -17.90 -55.36 46.01
CA SER A 15 -16.55 -55.46 46.62
C SER A 15 -15.53 -56.51 46.15
N THR A 16 -14.36 -56.02 45.68
CA THR A 16 -13.11 -56.12 46.48
C THR A 16 -12.00 -55.19 45.99
N ARG A 17 -11.34 -54.58 46.96
CA ARG A 17 -10.24 -53.61 46.89
C ARG A 17 -8.93 -54.36 47.08
N ARG A 18 -7.91 -54.12 46.25
CA ARG A 18 -6.49 -54.34 46.61
C ARG A 18 -5.62 -53.23 46.04
N SER A 19 -5.12 -52.39 46.94
CA SER A 19 -3.95 -51.54 46.74
C SER A 19 -2.69 -52.38 46.93
N LYS A 20 -1.63 -52.09 46.17
CA LYS A 20 -0.25 -52.19 46.65
C LYS A 20 0.65 -51.22 45.91
N VAL A 21 1.51 -50.60 46.70
CA VAL A 21 2.36 -49.44 46.45
C VAL A 21 3.79 -49.89 46.15
N HIS A 22 4.44 -49.14 45.23
CA HIS A 22 5.88 -48.92 44.96
C HIS A 22 6.89 -50.08 44.88
N SER A 23 7.67 -50.04 43.80
CA SER A 23 9.12 -50.25 43.84
C SER A 23 9.77 -49.54 42.66
N SER A 24 10.69 -48.63 42.98
CA SER A 24 11.58 -47.93 42.05
C SER A 24 12.80 -48.80 41.78
N SER A 25 13.21 -48.95 40.52
CA SER A 25 14.62 -49.19 40.20
C SER A 25 14.99 -48.68 38.81
N VAL A 26 16.15 -48.05 38.81
CA VAL A 26 16.90 -47.35 37.76
C VAL A 26 17.30 -48.32 36.63
N LEU A 27 17.13 -47.95 35.35
CA LEU A 27 18.22 -47.93 34.35
C LEU A 27 17.77 -47.50 32.93
N SER A 28 18.67 -46.74 32.29
CA SER A 28 18.91 -46.58 30.85
C SER A 28 17.79 -46.03 29.94
N VAL A 29 17.85 -44.71 29.69
CA VAL A 29 17.25 -44.09 28.50
C VAL A 29 18.34 -43.93 27.45
N ASN A 30 18.25 -44.69 26.38
CA ASN A 30 18.97 -44.45 25.14
C ASN A 30 17.97 -44.46 23.98
N HIS A 31 17.98 -43.33 23.26
CA HIS A 31 17.66 -43.09 21.86
C HIS A 31 16.41 -43.68 21.17
N SER A 32 15.90 -42.80 20.30
CA SER A 32 14.98 -42.99 19.18
C SER A 32 13.52 -43.30 19.51
N GLU A 33 12.70 -42.24 19.47
CA GLU A 33 11.52 -42.29 18.61
C GLU A 33 11.11 -40.88 18.17
N SER A 34 11.32 -40.63 16.88
CA SER A 34 10.67 -39.55 16.15
C SER A 34 9.24 -39.97 15.84
N SER A 35 8.29 -39.06 16.00
CA SER A 35 7.11 -38.87 15.13
C SER A 35 5.89 -38.47 15.96
N ASN A 36 5.62 -37.16 16.01
CA ASN A 36 4.32 -36.59 15.64
C ASN A 36 4.22 -35.14 16.14
N ARG A 37 4.59 -34.21 15.25
CA ARG A 37 4.01 -32.86 15.16
C ARG A 37 4.31 -32.32 13.76
N ASN A 38 3.60 -32.87 12.77
CA ASN A 38 3.57 -32.36 11.41
C ASN A 38 2.81 -31.02 11.38
N CYS A 39 3.55 -29.92 11.40
CA CYS A 39 3.07 -28.61 10.98
C CYS A 39 4.13 -27.99 10.05
N ASP A 40 3.97 -28.32 8.75
CA ASP A 40 4.55 -27.75 7.53
C ASP A 40 5.71 -26.74 7.68
N VAL A 41 6.94 -27.27 7.79
CA VAL A 41 8.19 -26.48 7.87
C VAL A 41 8.71 -26.15 6.46
N ARG A 42 8.36 -24.98 5.91
CA ARG A 42 8.90 -24.51 4.62
C ARG A 42 10.25 -23.80 4.79
N ALA A 43 11.24 -24.17 3.98
CA ALA A 43 12.53 -23.46 3.87
C ALA A 43 12.32 -21.96 3.65
N ALA A 44 13.14 -21.10 4.27
CA ALA A 44 12.96 -19.64 4.29
C ALA A 44 12.90 -19.06 2.87
N ARG A 45 13.72 -19.61 1.95
CA ARG A 45 13.65 -19.26 0.53
C ARG A 45 12.28 -19.52 -0.09
N ARG A 46 11.65 -20.67 0.17
CA ARG A 46 10.33 -21.01 -0.42
C ARG A 46 9.25 -20.07 0.11
N MET A 47 9.28 -19.75 1.41
CA MET A 47 8.35 -18.80 2.02
C MET A 47 8.47 -17.42 1.38
N LEU A 48 9.70 -16.88 1.25
CA LEU A 48 9.93 -15.58 0.61
C LEU A 48 9.49 -15.55 -0.85
N MET A 49 9.73 -16.63 -1.62
CA MET A 49 9.28 -16.68 -3.02
C MET A 49 7.75 -16.75 -3.15
N ALA A 50 7.07 -17.49 -2.26
CA ALA A 50 5.61 -17.53 -2.22
C ALA A 50 5.02 -16.15 -1.91
N VAL A 51 5.56 -15.46 -0.90
CA VAL A 51 5.15 -14.10 -0.53
C VAL A 51 5.46 -13.10 -1.64
N TRP A 52 6.61 -13.22 -2.30
CA TRP A 52 6.98 -12.36 -3.42
C TRP A 52 6.01 -12.50 -4.59
N LEU A 53 5.59 -13.73 -4.89
CA LEU A 53 4.60 -14.00 -5.93
C LEU A 53 3.25 -13.35 -5.59
N THR A 54 2.75 -13.51 -4.36
CA THR A 54 1.41 -13.02 -4.00
C THR A 54 1.35 -11.51 -3.79
N ILE A 55 2.33 -10.92 -3.10
CA ILE A 55 2.30 -9.49 -2.74
C ILE A 55 2.98 -8.63 -3.81
N GLY A 56 3.86 -9.20 -4.62
CA GLY A 56 4.58 -8.47 -5.68
C GLY A 56 4.01 -8.67 -7.08
N MET A 57 3.94 -9.91 -7.56
CA MET A 57 3.55 -10.18 -8.96
C MET A 57 2.06 -9.95 -9.23
N VAL A 58 1.17 -10.32 -8.30
CA VAL A 58 -0.29 -10.16 -8.52
C VAL A 58 -0.67 -8.69 -8.74
N PRO A 59 -0.27 -7.72 -7.89
CA PRO A 59 -0.53 -6.31 -8.15
C PRO A 59 0.04 -5.81 -9.48
N LEU A 60 1.25 -6.23 -9.85
CA LEU A 60 1.86 -5.82 -11.13
C LEU A 60 1.05 -6.33 -12.34
N LEU A 61 0.54 -7.57 -12.28
CA LEU A 61 -0.30 -8.13 -13.35
C LEU A 61 -1.64 -7.41 -13.47
N LEU A 62 -2.25 -7.04 -12.34
CA LEU A 62 -3.47 -6.23 -12.31
C LEU A 62 -3.22 -4.87 -12.94
N GLN A 63 -2.14 -4.21 -12.55
CA GLN A 63 -1.76 -2.91 -13.09
C GLN A 63 -1.46 -2.98 -14.60
N GLY A 64 -0.74 -4.01 -15.05
CA GLY A 64 -0.47 -4.23 -16.47
C GLY A 64 -1.73 -4.48 -17.29
N ARG A 65 -2.70 -5.23 -16.74
CA ARG A 65 -4.02 -5.41 -17.35
C ARG A 65 -4.77 -4.08 -17.45
N SER A 66 -4.76 -3.25 -16.41
CA SER A 66 -5.40 -1.93 -16.44
C SER A 66 -4.77 -1.04 -17.51
N TYR A 67 -3.44 -0.98 -17.56
CA TYR A 67 -2.70 -0.24 -18.59
C TYR A 67 -3.09 -0.69 -20.00
N LEU A 68 -3.13 -2.00 -20.25
CA LEU A 68 -3.51 -2.56 -21.56
C LEU A 68 -4.93 -2.19 -21.98
N LYS A 69 -5.88 -2.06 -21.03
CA LYS A 69 -7.24 -1.62 -21.35
C LYS A 69 -7.31 -0.17 -21.81
N PHE A 70 -6.49 0.70 -21.21
CA PHE A 70 -6.54 2.14 -21.48
C PHE A 70 -5.66 2.56 -22.66
N VAL A 71 -4.58 1.83 -22.94
CA VAL A 71 -3.71 2.09 -24.10
C VAL A 71 -4.29 1.53 -25.40
N ALA A 72 -5.22 0.58 -25.32
CA ALA A 72 -5.85 0.01 -26.50
C ALA A 72 -6.65 1.09 -27.26
N PRO A 73 -6.51 1.18 -28.60
CA PRO A 73 -7.33 2.09 -29.39
C PRO A 73 -8.82 1.80 -29.23
N HIS A 74 -9.61 2.85 -29.08
CA HIS A 74 -11.07 2.76 -28.97
C HIS A 74 -11.77 3.47 -30.12
N LYS A 75 -13.07 3.18 -30.29
CA LYS A 75 -13.96 3.86 -31.24
C LYS A 75 -15.23 4.25 -30.51
N LEU A 76 -15.74 5.43 -30.86
CA LEU A 76 -17.08 5.84 -30.45
C LEU A 76 -18.12 5.05 -31.24
N THR A 77 -19.22 4.73 -30.58
CA THR A 77 -20.37 4.23 -31.31
C THR A 77 -20.94 5.33 -32.20
N GLY A 78 -21.15 5.02 -33.48
CA GLY A 78 -21.50 6.01 -34.50
C GLY A 78 -22.78 6.80 -34.20
N ASP A 79 -23.67 6.26 -33.36
CA ASP A 79 -24.89 6.93 -32.94
C ASP A 79 -24.67 8.09 -31.97
N LEU A 80 -23.53 8.09 -31.28
CA LEU A 80 -23.11 9.13 -30.34
C LEU A 80 -22.27 10.23 -31.00
N VAL A 81 -21.87 10.06 -32.26
CA VAL A 81 -21.06 11.03 -33.01
C VAL A 81 -21.97 12.11 -33.59
N VAL A 82 -21.60 13.37 -33.37
CA VAL A 82 -22.35 14.54 -33.84
C VAL A 82 -21.84 14.94 -35.24
N PRO A 83 -22.71 14.99 -36.27
CA PRO A 83 -22.32 15.46 -37.60
C PRO A 83 -21.79 16.89 -37.60
N ALA A 84 -20.93 17.22 -38.57
CA ALA A 84 -20.32 18.55 -38.66
C ALA A 84 -21.39 19.64 -38.89
N GLU A 85 -22.46 19.32 -39.61
CA GLU A 85 -23.53 20.24 -39.99
C GLU A 85 -24.55 20.48 -38.86
N ALA A 86 -24.54 19.65 -37.81
CA ALA A 86 -25.50 19.76 -36.72
C ALA A 86 -25.30 21.06 -35.93
N LYS A 87 -26.41 21.74 -35.64
CA LYS A 87 -26.43 23.00 -34.88
C LYS A 87 -26.59 22.72 -33.39
N ARG A 88 -25.84 23.45 -32.58
CA ARG A 88 -25.93 23.42 -31.12
C ARG A 88 -27.21 24.16 -30.69
N GLU A 89 -28.06 23.50 -29.93
CA GLU A 89 -29.31 24.04 -29.41
C GLU A 89 -29.28 24.08 -27.87
N THR A 90 -29.89 25.12 -27.29
CA THR A 90 -29.91 25.34 -25.83
C THR A 90 -31.31 25.67 -25.28
N GLU A 91 -32.33 25.63 -26.13
CA GLU A 91 -33.72 25.93 -25.75
C GLU A 91 -34.38 24.68 -25.14
N ASN A 92 -35.23 24.83 -24.12
CA ASN A 92 -35.99 23.72 -23.52
C ASN A 92 -35.15 22.47 -23.16
N ILE A 93 -33.91 22.68 -22.69
CA ILE A 93 -32.97 21.60 -22.33
C ILE A 93 -33.59 20.63 -21.32
N ALA A 94 -34.33 21.13 -20.33
CA ALA A 94 -34.90 20.32 -19.26
C ALA A 94 -35.92 19.29 -19.78
N ASP A 95 -36.67 19.64 -20.83
CA ASP A 95 -37.68 18.78 -21.43
C ASP A 95 -37.07 17.82 -22.45
N THR A 96 -36.09 18.31 -23.21
CA THR A 96 -35.43 17.56 -24.29
C THR A 96 -34.41 16.55 -23.76
N CYS A 97 -33.69 16.93 -22.71
CA CYS A 97 -32.58 16.19 -22.13
C CYS A 97 -32.80 16.03 -20.62
N PRO A 98 -33.74 15.17 -20.19
CA PRO A 98 -34.25 15.16 -18.82
C PRO A 98 -33.35 14.48 -17.77
N VAL A 99 -32.14 14.04 -18.15
CA VAL A 99 -31.27 13.23 -17.28
C VAL A 99 -30.58 14.11 -16.24
N GLU A 100 -30.73 13.74 -14.96
CA GLU A 100 -30.14 14.47 -13.83
C GLU A 100 -28.97 13.72 -13.17
N GLY A 101 -28.85 12.41 -13.40
CA GLY A 101 -27.76 11.61 -12.84
C GLY A 101 -27.45 10.33 -13.59
N LEU A 102 -26.23 9.83 -13.38
CA LEU A 102 -25.74 8.55 -13.89
C LEU A 102 -25.42 7.62 -12.71
N PHE A 103 -25.89 6.39 -12.78
CA PHE A 103 -25.52 5.34 -11.83
C PHE A 103 -24.59 4.34 -12.53
N ILE A 104 -23.30 4.43 -12.21
CA ILE A 104 -22.22 3.65 -12.83
C ILE A 104 -21.41 2.98 -11.73
N ALA A 105 -21.20 1.67 -11.86
CA ALA A 105 -20.39 0.87 -10.94
C ALA A 105 -20.71 1.06 -9.44
N HIS A 106 -22.01 1.08 -9.10
CA HIS A 106 -22.53 1.36 -7.75
C HIS A 106 -22.28 2.77 -7.20
N VAL A 107 -21.90 3.72 -8.04
CA VAL A 107 -21.72 5.14 -7.69
C VAL A 107 -22.73 5.98 -8.46
N TRP A 108 -23.39 6.89 -7.75
CA TRP A 108 -24.25 7.89 -8.36
C TRP A 108 -23.45 9.18 -8.64
N TRP A 109 -23.56 9.68 -9.86
CA TRP A 109 -22.89 10.89 -10.36
C TRP A 109 -23.94 11.91 -10.79
N ASN A 110 -23.85 13.13 -10.28
CA ASN A 110 -24.66 14.24 -10.78
C ASN A 110 -24.12 14.68 -12.13
N ILE A 111 -25.02 14.93 -13.09
CA ILE A 111 -24.65 15.51 -14.37
C ILE A 111 -25.35 16.85 -14.55
N ALA A 112 -24.80 17.69 -15.41
CA ALA A 112 -25.44 18.92 -15.85
C ALA A 112 -25.45 18.99 -17.37
N ILE A 113 -26.64 19.20 -17.94
CA ILE A 113 -26.80 19.31 -19.39
C ILE A 113 -26.45 20.73 -19.84
N THR A 114 -25.68 20.85 -20.92
CA THR A 114 -25.23 22.15 -21.43
C THR A 114 -25.92 22.55 -22.72
N TYR A 115 -26.12 21.61 -23.64
CA TYR A 115 -26.71 21.81 -24.95
C TYR A 115 -27.07 20.45 -25.57
N TYR A 116 -27.79 20.46 -26.68
CA TYR A 116 -28.06 19.25 -27.47
C TYR A 116 -27.94 19.54 -28.97
N TYR A 117 -27.95 18.46 -29.76
CA TYR A 117 -27.98 18.48 -31.20
C TYR A 117 -29.19 17.70 -31.70
N THR A 118 -29.96 18.29 -32.60
CA THR A 118 -30.99 17.59 -33.36
C THR A 118 -30.34 16.97 -34.59
N VAL A 119 -30.33 15.64 -34.67
CA VAL A 119 -29.72 14.89 -35.78
C VAL A 119 -30.74 13.93 -36.35
N GLU A 120 -31.28 14.25 -37.52
CA GLU A 120 -32.33 13.48 -38.20
C GLU A 120 -33.45 13.00 -37.25
N HIS A 121 -33.46 11.72 -36.88
CA HIS A 121 -34.49 11.06 -36.07
C HIS A 121 -34.09 10.89 -34.59
N ARG A 122 -33.07 11.60 -34.12
CA ARG A 122 -32.54 11.48 -32.75
C ARG A 122 -32.06 12.81 -32.17
N GLN A 123 -31.95 12.82 -30.85
CA GLN A 123 -31.40 13.93 -30.07
C GLN A 123 -30.14 13.44 -29.35
N ILE A 124 -29.04 14.18 -29.52
CA ILE A 124 -27.77 13.92 -28.82
C ILE A 124 -27.58 15.02 -27.80
N CYS A 125 -27.65 14.66 -26.52
CA CYS A 125 -27.55 15.60 -25.40
C CYS A 125 -26.11 15.61 -24.86
N HIS A 126 -25.49 16.78 -24.79
CA HIS A 126 -24.18 16.93 -24.17
C HIS A 126 -24.31 17.23 -22.67
N PHE A 127 -23.54 16.52 -21.86
CA PHE A 127 -23.51 16.68 -20.41
C PHE A 127 -22.09 16.87 -19.90
N VAL A 128 -22.01 17.45 -18.71
CA VAL A 128 -20.77 17.59 -17.95
C VAL A 128 -20.94 17.07 -16.53
N ILE A 129 -19.83 16.62 -15.92
CA ILE A 129 -19.72 16.49 -14.47
C ILE A 129 -18.69 17.52 -14.02
N PRO A 130 -19.14 18.74 -13.64
CA PRO A 130 -18.27 19.90 -13.54
C PRO A 130 -17.10 19.71 -12.59
N GLN A 131 -17.36 19.06 -11.45
CA GLN A 131 -16.37 18.83 -10.40
C GLN A 131 -15.27 17.82 -10.77
N TYR A 132 -15.40 17.14 -11.90
CA TYR A 132 -14.44 16.13 -12.35
C TYR A 132 -13.90 16.38 -13.76
N ASN A 133 -14.22 17.49 -14.43
CA ASN A 133 -13.77 17.73 -15.82
C ASN A 133 -14.16 16.55 -16.75
N ILE A 134 -15.41 16.12 -16.61
CA ILE A 134 -16.02 15.09 -17.46
C ILE A 134 -16.91 15.78 -18.48
N HIS A 135 -16.75 15.39 -19.73
CA HIS A 135 -17.53 15.86 -20.88
C HIS A 135 -17.97 14.66 -21.68
N GLY A 136 -19.24 14.62 -22.06
CA GLY A 136 -19.80 13.47 -22.74
C GLY A 136 -21.10 13.78 -23.44
N SER A 137 -21.57 12.82 -24.21
CA SER A 137 -22.86 12.89 -24.87
C SER A 137 -23.63 11.60 -24.67
N TYR A 138 -24.96 11.71 -24.65
CA TYR A 138 -25.85 10.57 -24.56
C TYR A 138 -27.02 10.68 -25.53
N ILE A 139 -27.66 9.54 -25.74
CA ILE A 139 -28.93 9.40 -26.44
C ILE A 139 -29.94 8.68 -25.55
N ILE A 140 -31.21 9.03 -25.71
CA ILE A 140 -32.34 8.34 -25.08
C ILE A 140 -33.22 7.76 -26.19
N GLY A 141 -33.57 6.48 -26.07
CA GLY A 141 -34.52 5.84 -26.98
C GLY A 141 -35.96 6.30 -26.73
N THR A 142 -36.77 6.33 -27.78
CA THR A 142 -38.18 6.75 -27.69
C THR A 142 -39.14 5.66 -27.22
N LYS A 143 -38.69 4.39 -27.23
CA LYS A 143 -39.49 3.23 -26.85
C LYS A 143 -39.15 2.77 -25.44
N LYS A 144 -40.18 2.40 -24.69
CA LYS A 144 -40.03 1.75 -23.39
C LYS A 144 -39.36 0.39 -23.54
N VAL A 145 -38.43 0.09 -22.64
CA VAL A 145 -37.66 -1.16 -22.59
C VAL A 145 -37.67 -1.71 -21.16
N ALA A 146 -37.34 -2.99 -21.01
CA ALA A 146 -37.16 -3.57 -19.68
C ALA A 146 -36.03 -2.86 -18.93
N ARG A 147 -36.26 -2.58 -17.64
CA ARG A 147 -35.26 -1.91 -16.78
C ARG A 147 -33.93 -2.65 -16.76
N TYR A 148 -32.85 -1.90 -16.61
CA TYR A 148 -31.55 -2.48 -16.38
C TYR A 148 -31.46 -3.17 -15.01
N SER A 149 -30.60 -4.18 -14.88
CA SER A 149 -30.52 -5.02 -13.68
C SER A 149 -30.23 -4.26 -12.38
N THR A 150 -29.47 -3.17 -12.46
CA THR A 150 -29.10 -2.30 -11.32
C THR A 150 -30.11 -1.18 -11.06
N ALA A 151 -31.09 -0.98 -11.94
CA ALA A 151 -32.17 -0.01 -11.74
C ALA A 151 -33.13 -0.52 -10.65
N PRO A 152 -33.69 0.35 -9.80
CA PRO A 152 -34.65 -0.06 -8.78
C PRO A 152 -35.96 -0.59 -9.41
N GLU A 153 -36.72 -1.36 -8.64
CA GLU A 153 -37.89 -2.10 -9.15
C GLU A 153 -39.01 -1.18 -9.66
N ASN A 154 -39.15 0.01 -9.07
CA ASN A 154 -40.14 1.01 -9.48
C ASN A 154 -39.91 1.53 -10.91
N CYS A 155 -38.69 1.44 -11.44
CA CYS A 155 -38.35 1.85 -12.81
C CYS A 155 -38.82 0.85 -13.89
N GLY A 156 -39.45 -0.28 -13.52
CA GLY A 156 -39.77 -1.39 -14.44
C GLY A 156 -40.59 -1.02 -15.69
N ASN A 157 -41.55 -0.08 -15.57
CA ASN A 157 -42.49 0.30 -16.63
C ASN A 157 -42.20 1.67 -17.28
N GLU A 158 -41.16 2.36 -16.82
CA GLU A 158 -40.80 3.73 -17.20
C GLU A 158 -39.29 3.84 -17.47
N SER A 159 -38.76 2.77 -18.08
CA SER A 159 -37.37 2.69 -18.51
C SER A 159 -37.26 2.85 -20.03
N TYR A 160 -36.29 3.63 -20.47
CA TYR A 160 -35.98 3.89 -21.88
C TYR A 160 -34.55 3.46 -22.17
N TYR A 161 -34.26 3.08 -23.43
CA TYR A 161 -32.89 2.79 -23.84
C TYR A 161 -32.00 3.99 -23.58
N PHE A 162 -30.81 3.75 -23.03
CA PHE A 162 -29.84 4.79 -22.75
C PHE A 162 -28.45 4.34 -23.14
N GLU A 163 -27.72 5.23 -23.78
CA GLU A 163 -26.35 5.00 -24.22
C GLU A 163 -25.59 6.32 -24.16
N HIS A 164 -24.37 6.28 -23.67
CA HIS A 164 -23.53 7.47 -23.54
C HIS A 164 -22.06 7.12 -23.72
N TYR A 165 -21.28 8.15 -24.04
CA TYR A 165 -19.85 8.15 -23.79
C TYR A 165 -19.47 9.40 -23.01
N PHE A 166 -18.33 9.32 -22.32
CA PHE A 166 -17.68 10.52 -21.82
C PHE A 166 -16.16 10.37 -21.85
N TYR A 167 -15.50 11.51 -21.80
CA TYR A 167 -14.10 11.64 -21.46
C TYR A 167 -13.94 12.32 -20.10
N HIS A 168 -13.04 11.80 -19.29
CA HIS A 168 -12.64 12.35 -17.99
C HIS A 168 -11.21 12.87 -18.09
N GLY A 169 -11.04 14.19 -18.01
CA GLY A 169 -9.71 14.80 -18.11
C GLY A 169 -8.80 14.41 -16.96
N SER A 170 -7.57 14.00 -17.30
CA SER A 170 -6.52 13.76 -16.31
C SER A 170 -5.86 15.07 -15.88
N ILE A 171 -4.91 14.99 -14.94
CA ILE A 171 -4.00 16.10 -14.62
C ILE A 171 -3.01 16.32 -15.79
N GLY A 172 -2.65 15.26 -16.52
CA GLY A 172 -1.86 15.35 -17.75
C GLY A 172 -2.67 15.83 -18.97
N TYR A 173 -2.04 15.83 -20.15
CA TYR A 173 -2.65 16.26 -21.43
C TYR A 173 -3.68 15.26 -22.01
N TYR A 174 -3.97 14.15 -21.32
CA TYR A 174 -4.85 13.10 -21.82
C TYR A 174 -6.14 12.97 -21.00
N SER A 175 -7.15 12.30 -21.57
CA SER A 175 -8.42 11.98 -20.92
C SER A 175 -8.74 10.50 -20.99
N PHE A 176 -9.41 9.98 -19.95
CA PHE A 176 -9.94 8.63 -19.92
C PHE A 176 -11.29 8.54 -20.61
N TYR A 177 -11.44 7.58 -21.51
CA TYR A 177 -12.68 7.29 -22.22
C TYR A 177 -13.48 6.21 -21.52
N GLU A 178 -14.79 6.41 -21.45
CA GLU A 178 -15.78 5.45 -21.02
C GLU A 178 -16.98 5.50 -21.95
N GLU A 179 -17.53 4.34 -22.28
CA GLU A 179 -18.78 4.22 -23.02
C GLU A 179 -19.65 3.13 -22.42
N ALA A 180 -20.90 3.48 -22.13
CA ALA A 180 -21.83 2.64 -21.41
C ALA A 180 -23.17 2.51 -22.12
N ILE A 181 -23.85 1.42 -21.80
CA ILE A 181 -25.23 1.16 -22.20
C ILE A 181 -26.08 0.79 -20.98
N GLY A 182 -27.37 1.07 -21.05
CA GLY A 182 -28.29 0.71 -19.98
C GLY A 182 -29.68 1.28 -20.22
N THR A 183 -30.31 1.72 -19.14
CA THR A 183 -31.66 2.30 -19.20
C THR A 183 -31.78 3.59 -18.40
N TYR A 184 -32.44 4.58 -18.98
CA TYR A 184 -32.88 5.79 -18.30
C TYR A 184 -34.22 5.55 -17.60
N CYS A 185 -34.31 5.87 -16.31
CA CYS A 185 -35.56 5.81 -15.55
C CYS A 185 -36.20 7.20 -15.45
N GLU A 186 -37.44 7.32 -15.91
CA GLU A 186 -38.17 8.59 -15.93
C GLU A 186 -38.57 9.08 -14.53
N GLN A 187 -38.81 8.16 -13.58
CA GLN A 187 -39.27 8.49 -12.22
C GLN A 187 -38.24 9.23 -11.39
N ASP A 188 -36.99 8.80 -11.45
CA ASP A 188 -35.89 9.36 -10.66
C ASP A 188 -34.86 10.11 -11.51
N LYS A 189 -35.14 10.24 -12.82
CA LYS A 189 -34.32 10.92 -13.83
C LYS A 189 -32.87 10.45 -13.85
N THR A 190 -32.63 9.19 -13.50
CA THR A 190 -31.29 8.60 -13.43
C THR A 190 -31.11 7.54 -14.52
N ALA A 191 -29.95 7.56 -15.18
CA ALA A 191 -29.56 6.49 -16.09
C ALA A 191 -28.75 5.42 -15.36
N TYR A 192 -29.21 4.17 -15.45
CA TYR A 192 -28.57 2.99 -14.85
C TYR A 192 -27.85 2.23 -15.93
N VAL A 193 -26.51 2.23 -15.88
CA VAL A 193 -25.68 1.82 -17.01
C VAL A 193 -24.58 0.86 -16.61
N ARG A 194 -24.06 0.15 -17.60
CA ARG A 194 -22.87 -0.68 -17.50
C ARG A 194 -21.90 -0.33 -18.61
N VAL A 195 -20.66 -0.13 -18.19
CA VAL A 195 -19.54 0.17 -19.08
C VAL A 195 -19.29 -0.98 -20.05
N ARG A 196 -19.18 -0.64 -21.33
CA ARG A 196 -18.81 -1.55 -22.42
C ARG A 196 -17.47 -1.18 -23.08
N GLY A 197 -17.10 0.09 -23.07
CA GLY A 197 -15.90 0.62 -23.72
C GLY A 197 -15.00 1.37 -22.74
N LEU A 198 -13.69 1.21 -22.90
CA LEU A 198 -12.65 1.93 -22.17
C LEU A 198 -11.51 2.29 -23.12
N GLY A 199 -10.82 3.38 -22.83
CA GLY A 199 -9.71 3.85 -23.64
C GLY A 199 -9.16 5.17 -23.12
N THR A 200 -8.34 5.84 -23.92
CA THR A 200 -7.76 7.15 -23.60
C THR A 200 -7.55 7.98 -24.87
N ILE A 201 -7.49 9.30 -24.74
CA ILE A 201 -7.19 10.23 -25.85
C ILE A 201 -6.29 11.38 -25.39
N ASP A 202 -5.42 11.88 -26.27
CA ASP A 202 -4.58 13.06 -26.02
C ASP A 202 -5.39 14.36 -26.27
N MET A 203 -6.33 14.65 -25.36
CA MET A 203 -7.18 15.84 -25.39
C MET A 203 -7.64 16.14 -23.96
N ASN A 204 -7.74 17.41 -23.56
CA ASN A 204 -8.20 17.82 -22.23
C ASN A 204 -8.73 19.27 -22.25
N GLY A 205 -9.41 19.69 -21.17
CA GLY A 205 -9.84 21.07 -20.97
C GLY A 205 -10.90 21.53 -21.97
N GLU A 206 -10.69 22.69 -22.58
CA GLU A 206 -11.65 23.30 -23.51
C GLU A 206 -11.89 22.45 -24.76
N GLU A 207 -10.83 21.88 -25.35
CA GLU A 207 -10.95 20.98 -26.51
C GLU A 207 -11.87 19.78 -26.21
N LEU A 208 -11.81 19.26 -24.97
CA LEU A 208 -12.66 18.16 -24.53
C LEU A 208 -14.14 18.56 -24.45
N ALA A 209 -14.43 19.82 -24.13
CA ALA A 209 -15.79 20.34 -24.03
C ALA A 209 -16.45 20.59 -25.40
N GLU A 210 -15.64 20.67 -26.44
CA GLU A 210 -16.07 20.88 -27.82
C GLU A 210 -16.00 19.60 -28.67
N ASP A 211 -15.53 18.48 -28.12
CA ASP A 211 -15.44 17.21 -28.84
C ASP A 211 -16.82 16.75 -29.30
N ARG A 212 -16.95 16.56 -30.62
CA ARG A 212 -18.14 16.03 -31.28
C ARG A 212 -18.08 14.53 -31.51
N GLY A 213 -16.94 13.91 -31.20
CA GLY A 213 -16.65 12.56 -31.59
C GLY A 213 -16.23 12.43 -33.06
N ASP A 214 -15.66 11.28 -33.40
CA ASP A 214 -15.37 10.85 -34.76
C ASP A 214 -15.55 9.33 -34.85
N VAL A 215 -15.62 8.84 -36.10
CA VAL A 215 -15.77 7.40 -36.41
C VAL A 215 -14.42 6.66 -36.46
N GLY A 216 -13.31 7.37 -36.24
CA GLY A 216 -11.95 6.88 -36.29
C GLY A 216 -11.53 6.14 -35.03
N TYR A 217 -10.39 5.45 -35.10
CA TYR A 217 -9.74 4.93 -33.89
C TYR A 217 -9.04 6.07 -33.16
N ARG A 218 -9.26 6.12 -31.84
CA ARG A 218 -8.71 7.11 -30.92
C ARG A 218 -7.82 6.40 -29.90
N GLN A 219 -6.73 7.04 -29.50
CA GLN A 219 -5.82 6.55 -28.45
C GLN A 219 -4.99 7.71 -27.88
N SER A 220 -4.42 7.52 -26.68
CA SER A 220 -3.44 8.44 -26.08
C SER A 220 -2.03 7.88 -26.19
N TYR A 221 -1.16 8.59 -26.91
CA TYR A 221 0.27 8.31 -26.90
C TYR A 221 0.91 8.75 -25.59
N TRP A 222 0.41 9.82 -24.97
CA TRP A 222 0.90 10.31 -23.69
C TRP A 222 0.73 9.25 -22.59
N TYR A 223 -0.49 8.75 -22.41
CA TYR A 223 -0.79 7.66 -21.48
C TYR A 223 0.01 6.40 -21.82
N GLY A 224 0.09 6.06 -23.11
CA GLY A 224 0.87 4.93 -23.59
C GLY A 224 2.33 4.97 -23.14
N ILE A 225 3.01 6.10 -23.35
CA ILE A 225 4.44 6.28 -23.03
C ILE A 225 4.66 6.32 -21.51
N PHE A 226 3.96 7.19 -20.79
CA PHE A 226 4.17 7.34 -19.35
C PHE A 226 3.72 6.09 -18.57
N GLY A 227 2.61 5.47 -18.98
CA GLY A 227 2.18 4.18 -18.45
C GLY A 227 3.21 3.07 -18.69
N ALA A 228 3.81 2.99 -19.88
CA ALA A 228 4.87 2.02 -20.18
C ALA A 228 6.12 2.25 -19.31
N ILE A 229 6.55 3.50 -19.12
CA ILE A 229 7.67 3.86 -18.24
C ILE A 229 7.37 3.39 -16.81
N TRP A 230 6.15 3.63 -16.31
CA TRP A 230 5.77 3.24 -14.96
C TRP A 230 5.74 1.73 -14.76
N ILE A 231 5.10 0.99 -15.67
CA ILE A 231 5.06 -0.48 -15.63
C ILE A 231 6.47 -1.07 -15.73
N SER A 232 7.33 -0.50 -16.57
CA SER A 232 8.73 -0.90 -16.69
C SER A 232 9.49 -0.68 -15.39
N TYR A 233 9.32 0.48 -14.76
CA TYR A 233 9.92 0.79 -13.47
C TYR A 233 9.51 -0.21 -12.38
N ARG A 234 8.20 -0.47 -12.26
CA ARG A 234 7.65 -1.45 -11.29
C ARG A 234 8.16 -2.87 -11.56
N SER A 235 8.30 -3.26 -12.84
CA SER A 235 8.84 -4.55 -13.24
C SER A 235 10.32 -4.71 -12.83
N ILE A 236 11.12 -3.66 -13.02
CA ILE A 236 12.53 -3.63 -12.59
C ILE A 236 12.62 -3.73 -11.06
N LEU A 237 11.81 -2.94 -10.34
CA LEU A 237 11.70 -2.98 -8.89
C LEU A 237 11.39 -4.39 -8.38
N LEU A 238 10.43 -5.07 -9.02
CA LEU A 238 10.01 -6.40 -8.61
C LEU A 238 11.06 -7.48 -8.91
N ARG A 239 11.76 -7.39 -10.04
CA ARG A 239 12.92 -8.23 -10.37
C ARG A 239 14.07 -8.06 -9.37
N LYS A 240 14.31 -6.83 -8.92
CA LYS A 240 15.28 -6.53 -7.87
C LYS A 240 14.87 -7.17 -6.55
N SER A 241 13.63 -6.97 -6.13
CA SER A 241 13.07 -7.59 -4.93
C SER A 241 13.17 -9.12 -4.97
N TYR A 242 12.88 -9.75 -6.11
CA TYR A 242 13.07 -11.20 -6.29
C TYR A 242 14.49 -11.64 -5.95
N THR A 243 15.48 -10.93 -6.49
CA THR A 243 16.89 -11.25 -6.29
C THR A 243 17.28 -11.09 -4.81
N ILE A 244 16.83 -10.02 -4.17
CA ILE A 244 17.07 -9.74 -2.74
C ILE A 244 16.44 -10.82 -1.86
N CYS A 245 15.15 -11.12 -2.05
CA CYS A 245 14.41 -12.17 -1.33
C CYS A 245 15.06 -13.55 -1.52
N LYS A 246 15.49 -13.88 -2.73
CA LYS A 246 16.17 -15.15 -3.02
C LYS A 246 17.52 -15.25 -2.32
N GLN A 247 18.32 -14.18 -2.33
CA GLN A 247 19.62 -14.16 -1.66
C GLN A 247 19.49 -14.22 -0.14
N TYR A 248 18.55 -13.45 0.43
CA TYR A 248 18.27 -13.46 1.86
C TYR A 248 17.77 -14.83 2.32
N GLY A 249 16.79 -15.40 1.62
CA GLY A 249 16.27 -16.74 1.92
C GLY A 249 17.36 -17.83 1.86
N ARG A 250 18.24 -17.79 0.85
CA ARG A 250 19.40 -18.71 0.78
C ARG A 250 20.35 -18.53 1.96
N ARG A 251 20.56 -17.31 2.44
CA ARG A 251 21.42 -17.03 3.60
C ARG A 251 20.78 -17.58 4.88
N CYS A 252 19.49 -17.35 5.09
CA CYS A 252 18.75 -17.94 6.21
C CYS A 252 18.84 -19.48 6.17
N ASP A 253 18.59 -20.10 5.01
CA ASP A 253 18.68 -21.56 4.85
C ASP A 253 20.09 -22.09 5.20
N ARG A 254 21.17 -21.38 4.81
CA ARG A 254 22.56 -21.76 5.16
C ARG A 254 22.87 -21.63 6.65
N MET A 255 22.28 -20.63 7.31
CA MET A 255 22.39 -20.46 8.77
C MET A 255 21.42 -21.36 9.54
N GLN A 256 20.68 -22.24 8.85
CA GLN A 256 19.63 -23.11 9.40
C GLN A 256 18.49 -22.35 10.10
N GLU A 257 18.23 -21.14 9.62
CA GLU A 257 17.29 -20.20 10.22
C GLU A 257 15.96 -20.19 9.51
N LYS A 258 14.89 -20.33 10.30
CA LYS A 258 13.52 -20.39 9.80
C LYS A 258 12.92 -19.00 9.72
N LEU A 259 12.06 -18.77 8.72
CA LEU A 259 11.35 -17.51 8.54
C LEU A 259 9.84 -17.73 8.59
N ARG A 260 9.18 -17.09 9.56
CA ARG A 260 7.71 -17.09 9.68
C ARG A 260 7.09 -16.26 8.57
N ARG A 261 5.83 -16.55 8.22
CA ARG A 261 5.08 -15.81 7.18
C ARG A 261 5.07 -14.30 7.44
N LYS A 262 4.80 -13.87 8.68
CA LYS A 262 4.78 -12.44 9.06
C LYS A 262 6.12 -11.76 8.73
N ASN A 263 7.22 -12.37 9.15
CA ASN A 263 8.58 -11.86 8.95
C ASN A 263 8.94 -11.79 7.45
N ALA A 264 8.51 -12.79 6.68
CA ALA A 264 8.70 -12.82 5.22
C ALA A 264 7.93 -11.71 4.51
N VAL A 265 6.70 -11.37 4.97
CA VAL A 265 5.90 -10.26 4.44
C VAL A 265 6.58 -8.92 4.71
N VAL A 266 7.05 -8.69 5.93
CA VAL A 266 7.81 -7.47 6.30
C VAL A 266 9.04 -7.31 5.42
N PHE A 267 9.87 -8.36 5.31
CA PHE A 267 11.07 -8.32 4.48
C PHE A 267 10.74 -8.06 3.00
N MET A 268 9.68 -8.68 2.48
CA MET A 268 9.22 -8.46 1.11
C MET A 268 8.83 -7.00 0.87
N HIS A 269 8.07 -6.39 1.78
CA HIS A 269 7.68 -4.98 1.67
C HIS A 269 8.89 -4.03 1.70
N GLU A 270 9.85 -4.24 2.60
CA GLU A 270 11.10 -3.46 2.62
C GLU A 270 11.91 -3.64 1.32
N SER A 271 11.94 -4.86 0.76
CA SER A 271 12.64 -5.12 -0.50
C SER A 271 12.00 -4.46 -1.74
N MET A 272 10.71 -4.14 -1.67
CA MET A 272 9.92 -3.48 -2.73
C MET A 272 9.81 -1.97 -2.54
N ARG A 273 10.68 -1.36 -1.74
CA ARG A 273 10.69 0.09 -1.56
C ARG A 273 10.80 0.83 -2.89
N LEU A 274 9.90 1.78 -3.12
CA LEU A 274 9.88 2.55 -4.37
C LEU A 274 11.12 3.43 -4.49
N SER A 275 11.51 4.14 -3.43
CA SER A 275 12.72 4.94 -3.41
C SER A 275 13.93 4.08 -3.03
N ALA A 276 15.03 4.21 -3.78
CA ALA A 276 16.28 3.59 -3.39
C ALA A 276 16.93 4.33 -2.20
N HIS A 277 17.87 3.67 -1.52
CA HIS A 277 18.65 4.32 -0.47
C HIS A 277 19.51 5.45 -1.07
N GLY A 278 19.49 6.63 -0.46
CA GLY A 278 20.23 7.80 -0.94
C GLY A 278 19.53 8.58 -2.07
N THR A 279 18.26 8.29 -2.33
CA THR A 279 17.44 9.03 -3.31
C THR A 279 17.25 10.50 -2.88
N THR A 280 17.38 11.44 -3.83
CA THR A 280 17.07 12.87 -3.60
C THR A 280 15.57 13.15 -3.67
N ASN A 281 15.14 14.28 -3.10
CA ASN A 281 13.72 14.67 -3.15
C ASN A 281 13.19 14.92 -4.55
N TYR A 282 14.02 15.39 -5.48
CA TYR A 282 13.62 15.53 -6.89
C TYR A 282 13.13 14.20 -7.48
N HIS A 283 13.91 13.13 -7.30
CA HIS A 283 13.52 11.80 -7.77
C HIS A 283 12.27 11.27 -7.05
N ARG A 284 12.11 11.56 -5.75
CA ARG A 284 10.88 11.21 -5.00
C ARG A 284 9.65 11.91 -5.58
N MET A 285 9.78 13.17 -6.01
CA MET A 285 8.70 13.92 -6.67
C MET A 285 8.33 13.31 -8.02
N VAL A 286 9.31 12.89 -8.83
CA VAL A 286 9.05 12.17 -10.08
C VAL A 286 8.28 10.87 -9.82
N MET A 287 8.69 10.09 -8.81
CA MET A 287 7.97 8.87 -8.43
C MET A 287 6.55 9.15 -7.89
N LEU A 288 6.38 10.25 -7.16
CA LEU A 288 5.07 10.68 -6.65
C LEU A 288 4.12 11.03 -7.81
N TYR A 289 4.62 11.73 -8.83
CA TYR A 289 3.86 12.00 -10.05
C TYR A 289 3.42 10.71 -10.75
N MET A 290 4.33 9.75 -10.98
CA MET A 290 3.98 8.47 -11.61
C MET A 290 2.99 7.64 -10.77
N LEU A 291 3.07 7.72 -9.43
CA LEU A 291 2.10 7.11 -8.52
C LEU A 291 0.71 7.72 -8.69
N LEU A 292 0.63 9.04 -8.79
CA LEU A 292 -0.62 9.78 -8.97
C LEU A 292 -1.32 9.38 -10.27
N GLU A 293 -0.58 9.29 -11.39
CA GLU A 293 -1.10 8.78 -12.67
C GLU A 293 -1.62 7.34 -12.56
N GLY A 294 -0.92 6.49 -11.78
CA GLY A 294 -1.36 5.13 -11.48
C GLY A 294 -2.66 5.08 -10.67
N ILE A 295 -2.83 5.95 -9.67
CA ILE A 295 -4.07 6.04 -8.88
C ILE A 295 -5.24 6.49 -9.75
N MET A 296 -5.03 7.47 -10.62
CA MET A 296 -6.11 7.94 -11.51
C MET A 296 -6.62 6.81 -12.40
N SER A 297 -5.73 5.99 -12.95
CA SER A 297 -6.11 4.80 -13.72
C SER A 297 -6.89 3.78 -12.89
N ASP A 298 -6.44 3.51 -11.66
CA ASP A 298 -7.09 2.54 -10.75
C ASP A 298 -8.47 3.02 -10.29
N LEU A 299 -8.58 4.32 -9.96
CA LEU A 299 -9.82 4.97 -9.56
C LEU A 299 -10.82 4.96 -10.72
N PHE A 300 -10.37 5.30 -11.93
CA PHE A 300 -11.23 5.26 -13.11
C PHE A 300 -11.76 3.85 -13.37
N LEU A 301 -10.91 2.83 -13.24
CA LEU A 301 -11.34 1.45 -13.46
C LEU A 301 -12.34 0.96 -12.41
N LEU A 302 -12.23 1.45 -11.18
CA LEU A 302 -13.13 1.14 -10.08
C LEU A 302 -14.52 1.74 -10.29
N ILE A 303 -14.60 2.95 -10.86
CA ILE A 303 -15.86 3.59 -11.22
C ILE A 303 -16.45 3.10 -12.55
N ALA A 304 -15.66 2.35 -13.33
CA ALA A 304 -16.06 1.85 -14.64
C ALA A 304 -16.24 0.32 -14.71
N GLN A 305 -16.00 -0.43 -13.63
CA GLN A 305 -16.16 -1.88 -13.64
C GLN A 305 -17.02 -2.37 -12.47
N ASP A 306 -17.92 -3.28 -12.81
CA ASP A 306 -18.75 -4.01 -11.85
C ASP A 306 -18.22 -5.42 -11.55
N GLY A 307 -18.59 -5.93 -10.38
CA GLY A 307 -18.40 -7.33 -10.00
C GLY A 307 -17.09 -7.66 -9.27
N LEU A 308 -16.70 -8.94 -9.28
CA LEU A 308 -15.53 -9.42 -8.52
C LEU A 308 -14.21 -8.80 -8.98
N VAL A 309 -14.14 -8.35 -10.23
CA VAL A 309 -12.94 -7.72 -10.79
C VAL A 309 -12.69 -6.35 -10.16
N SER A 310 -13.73 -5.54 -9.92
CA SER A 310 -13.57 -4.24 -9.25
C SER A 310 -13.16 -4.40 -7.79
N ARG A 311 -13.63 -5.48 -7.12
CA ARG A 311 -13.16 -5.85 -5.77
C ARG A 311 -11.65 -6.07 -5.71
N VAL A 312 -11.07 -6.66 -6.75
CA VAL A 312 -9.63 -6.89 -6.84
C VAL A 312 -8.87 -5.60 -7.18
N GLN A 313 -9.48 -4.67 -7.92
CA GLN A 313 -8.86 -3.39 -8.26
C GLN A 313 -8.58 -2.50 -7.03
N TYR A 314 -9.42 -2.62 -6.00
CA TYR A 314 -9.17 -1.95 -4.71
C TYR A 314 -7.83 -2.31 -4.07
N ILE A 315 -7.30 -3.52 -4.33
CA ILE A 315 -5.99 -3.93 -3.84
C ILE A 315 -4.89 -3.08 -4.50
N SER A 316 -5.02 -2.81 -5.80
CA SER A 316 -4.10 -1.93 -6.53
C SER A 316 -4.19 -0.48 -6.04
N LEU A 317 -5.43 0.01 -5.86
CA LEU A 317 -5.68 1.37 -5.35
C LEU A 317 -5.07 1.57 -3.96
N GLY A 318 -5.32 0.65 -3.03
CA GLY A 318 -4.74 0.69 -1.67
C GLY A 318 -3.22 0.72 -1.70
N TYR A 319 -2.60 -0.15 -2.51
CA TYR A 319 -1.16 -0.21 -2.67
C TYR A 319 -0.54 1.09 -3.22
N ASN A 320 -1.19 1.72 -4.20
CA ASN A 320 -0.73 3.00 -4.73
C ASN A 320 -0.95 4.15 -3.74
N LEU A 321 -2.08 4.18 -3.03
CA LEU A 321 -2.36 5.18 -1.98
C LEU A 321 -1.35 5.10 -0.83
N ALA A 322 -1.02 3.88 -0.37
CA ALA A 322 0.03 3.63 0.60
C ALA A 322 1.40 4.10 0.10
N GLY A 323 1.67 3.90 -1.19
CA GLY A 323 2.85 4.41 -1.88
C GLY A 323 2.96 5.92 -1.80
N ILE A 324 1.87 6.65 -2.06
CA ILE A 324 1.81 8.12 -1.94
C ILE A 324 2.08 8.56 -0.51
N LEU A 325 1.36 8.00 0.47
CA LEU A 325 1.50 8.41 1.87
C LEU A 325 2.92 8.17 2.38
N SER A 326 3.49 7.01 2.04
CA SER A 326 4.88 6.66 2.35
C SER A 326 5.88 7.60 1.66
N MET A 327 5.68 7.94 0.39
CA MET A 327 6.60 8.81 -0.36
C MET A 327 6.58 10.25 0.18
N LEU A 328 5.39 10.78 0.47
CA LEU A 328 5.22 12.09 1.09
C LEU A 328 5.93 12.15 2.46
N PHE A 329 5.73 11.11 3.29
CA PHE A 329 6.43 11.02 4.56
C PHE A 329 7.94 10.95 4.39
N GLU A 330 8.46 10.16 3.45
CA GLU A 330 9.91 10.08 3.20
C GLU A 330 10.51 11.41 2.73
N ILE A 331 9.77 12.19 1.93
CA ILE A 331 10.17 13.55 1.52
C ILE A 331 10.32 14.42 2.77
N MET A 332 9.30 14.46 3.64
CA MET A 332 9.36 15.22 4.90
C MET A 332 10.43 14.70 5.86
N GLU A 333 10.62 13.39 5.95
CA GLU A 333 11.61 12.76 6.82
C GLU A 333 13.04 13.15 6.40
N SER A 334 13.25 13.31 5.09
CA SER A 334 14.55 13.67 4.52
C SER A 334 14.92 15.15 4.62
N THR A 335 13.95 16.06 4.84
CA THR A 335 14.23 17.50 4.99
C THR A 335 14.72 17.88 6.39
N LEU A 336 14.76 16.93 7.34
CA LEU A 336 15.21 17.12 8.73
C LEU A 336 14.45 18.23 9.49
N TRP A 337 13.25 18.60 9.03
CA TRP A 337 12.45 19.66 9.66
C TRP A 337 11.84 19.25 11.01
N TRP A 338 11.79 17.96 11.31
CA TRP A 338 11.15 17.44 12.51
C TRP A 338 12.17 16.93 13.52
N ARG A 339 11.91 17.23 14.80
CA ARG A 339 12.64 16.62 15.91
C ARG A 339 12.43 15.10 15.91
N ASP A 340 13.47 14.33 16.23
CA ASP A 340 13.45 12.87 16.17
C ASP A 340 12.27 12.24 16.93
N ASN A 341 11.92 12.75 18.11
CA ASN A 341 10.78 12.22 18.89
C ASN A 341 9.45 12.36 18.16
N VAL A 342 9.20 13.50 17.50
CA VAL A 342 7.96 13.75 16.74
C VAL A 342 7.94 12.90 15.49
N ARG A 343 9.08 12.82 14.78
CA ARG A 343 9.26 11.95 13.62
C ARG A 343 8.95 10.49 13.95
N LEU A 344 9.53 9.97 15.03
CA LEU A 344 9.34 8.58 15.45
C LEU A 344 7.91 8.31 15.92
N PHE A 345 7.31 9.23 16.66
CA PHE A 345 5.91 9.14 17.05
C PHE A 345 4.98 9.00 15.84
N ILE A 346 5.12 9.90 14.86
CA ILE A 346 4.31 9.86 13.62
C ILE A 346 4.60 8.57 12.84
N LYS A 347 5.87 8.16 12.74
CA LYS A 347 6.27 6.93 12.03
C LYS A 347 5.64 5.69 12.64
N ARG A 348 5.67 5.56 13.97
CA ARG A 348 5.07 4.42 14.70
C ARG A 348 3.55 4.40 14.63
N LEU A 349 2.92 5.58 14.62
CA LEU A 349 1.47 5.71 14.59
C LEU A 349 0.87 5.46 13.20
N LEU A 350 1.48 6.00 12.14
CA LEU A 350 0.94 5.96 10.79
C LEU A 350 1.56 4.89 9.90
N PHE A 351 2.84 4.56 10.11
CA PHE A 351 3.61 3.70 9.21
C PHE A 351 4.02 2.40 9.92
N SER A 352 3.02 1.59 10.28
CA SER A 352 3.25 0.27 10.86
C SER A 352 2.78 -0.90 9.97
N TYR A 353 3.54 -1.98 9.97
CA TYR A 353 3.21 -3.18 9.18
C TYR A 353 1.92 -3.86 9.63
N GLU A 354 1.60 -3.79 10.92
CA GLU A 354 0.40 -4.39 11.47
C GLU A 354 -0.88 -3.61 11.14
N THR A 355 -0.79 -2.29 10.92
CA THR A 355 -1.98 -1.42 10.76
C THR A 355 -2.19 -0.91 9.35
N SER A 356 -1.14 -0.78 8.53
CA SER A 356 -1.19 -0.19 7.18
C SER A 356 -2.29 -0.74 6.28
N LEU A 357 -2.38 -2.08 6.17
CA LEU A 357 -3.32 -2.72 5.25
C LEU A 357 -4.80 -2.47 5.64
N LEU A 358 -5.10 -2.28 6.92
CA LEU A 358 -6.48 -2.15 7.38
C LEU A 358 -7.11 -0.84 6.89
N GLY A 359 -6.37 0.27 6.95
CA GLY A 359 -6.83 1.57 6.48
C GLY A 359 -7.16 1.54 4.99
N GLU A 360 -6.30 0.90 4.20
CA GLU A 360 -6.49 0.72 2.75
C GLU A 360 -7.72 -0.13 2.42
N LEU A 361 -7.92 -1.25 3.13
CA LEU A 361 -9.07 -2.15 2.91
C LEU A 361 -10.40 -1.50 3.28
N LEU A 362 -10.45 -0.75 4.38
CA LEU A 362 -11.67 -0.03 4.78
C LEU A 362 -11.96 1.15 3.83
N CYS A 363 -10.94 1.89 3.43
CA CYS A 363 -11.06 2.96 2.45
C CYS A 363 -11.61 2.43 1.12
N ALA A 364 -11.09 1.30 0.66
CA ALA A 364 -11.61 0.57 -0.48
C ALA A 364 -13.10 0.20 -0.32
N GLY A 365 -13.47 -0.47 0.77
CA GLY A 365 -14.86 -0.91 0.97
C GLY A 365 -15.89 0.22 1.08
N LEU A 366 -15.46 1.42 1.52
CA LEU A 366 -16.35 2.56 1.74
C LEU A 366 -16.29 3.62 0.63
N MET A 367 -15.38 3.48 -0.33
CA MET A 367 -15.15 4.46 -1.40
C MET A 367 -16.43 4.82 -2.17
N GLN A 368 -17.20 3.81 -2.58
CA GLN A 368 -18.41 4.02 -3.40
C GLN A 368 -19.49 4.83 -2.65
N TYR A 369 -19.65 4.56 -1.35
CA TYR A 369 -20.57 5.31 -0.49
C TYR A 369 -20.11 6.75 -0.32
N TYR A 370 -18.81 6.96 -0.10
CA TYR A 370 -18.23 8.29 0.04
C TYR A 370 -18.39 9.12 -1.23
N LEU A 371 -18.08 8.55 -2.41
CA LEU A 371 -18.27 9.24 -3.70
C LEU A 371 -19.74 9.58 -3.97
N THR A 372 -20.64 8.63 -3.73
CA THR A 372 -22.09 8.86 -3.89
C THR A 372 -22.58 9.97 -2.95
N PHE A 373 -22.12 9.99 -1.71
CA PHE A 373 -22.46 11.03 -0.74
C PHE A 373 -21.95 12.40 -1.19
N LEU A 374 -20.71 12.48 -1.67
CA LEU A 374 -20.13 13.73 -2.20
C LEU A 374 -20.91 14.26 -3.40
N ASN A 375 -21.26 13.41 -4.37
CA ASN A 375 -22.01 13.83 -5.56
C ASN A 375 -23.43 14.29 -5.24
N ARG A 376 -24.02 13.79 -4.15
CA ARG A 376 -25.33 14.23 -3.65
C ARG A 376 -25.26 15.48 -2.77
N SER A 377 -24.07 15.96 -2.44
CA SER A 377 -23.87 17.17 -1.63
C SER A 377 -24.05 18.47 -2.43
N SER A 378 -23.69 19.61 -1.84
CA SER A 378 -23.69 20.91 -2.52
C SER A 378 -22.81 20.95 -3.79
N LEU A 379 -21.88 20.00 -3.97
CA LEU A 379 -21.10 19.84 -5.20
C LEU A 379 -21.97 19.65 -6.45
N ARG A 380 -23.20 19.14 -6.30
CA ARG A 380 -24.18 19.03 -7.40
C ARG A 380 -24.41 20.36 -8.13
N ASN A 381 -24.35 21.48 -7.40
CA ASN A 381 -24.66 22.81 -7.92
C ASN A 381 -23.40 23.59 -8.33
N SER A 382 -22.30 22.89 -8.62
CA SER A 382 -20.99 23.52 -8.87
C SER A 382 -20.74 23.98 -10.31
N ARG A 383 -21.69 23.75 -11.23
CA ARG A 383 -21.58 24.17 -12.65
C ARG A 383 -21.27 25.67 -12.81
N PRO A 384 -21.96 26.62 -12.15
CA PRO A 384 -21.69 28.05 -12.34
C PRO A 384 -20.24 28.41 -12.02
N THR A 385 -19.70 27.82 -10.95
CA THR A 385 -18.30 28.01 -10.54
C THR A 385 -17.32 27.41 -11.55
N ALA A 386 -17.62 26.21 -12.06
CA ALA A 386 -16.79 25.57 -13.08
C ALA A 386 -16.73 26.37 -14.39
N VAL A 387 -17.85 26.96 -14.81
CA VAL A 387 -17.91 27.83 -16.00
C VAL A 387 -17.14 29.14 -15.78
N ALA A 388 -17.16 29.69 -14.55
CA ALA A 388 -16.48 30.94 -14.23
C ALA A 388 -14.94 30.82 -14.18
N ILE A 389 -14.39 29.66 -13.79
CA ILE A 389 -12.94 29.46 -13.63
C ILE A 389 -12.37 28.60 -14.77
N SER A 390 -12.94 27.40 -14.95
CA SER A 390 -12.74 26.39 -16.00
C SER A 390 -13.06 25.01 -15.41
N TYR A 391 -13.53 24.10 -16.25
CA TYR A 391 -13.77 22.70 -15.85
C TYR A 391 -12.50 22.02 -15.34
N TYR A 392 -11.36 22.28 -15.98
CA TYR A 392 -10.05 21.73 -15.57
C TYR A 392 -9.65 22.18 -14.16
N ALA A 393 -9.62 23.50 -13.89
CA ALA A 393 -9.21 24.01 -12.57
C ALA A 393 -10.19 23.62 -11.46
N TRP A 394 -11.49 23.64 -11.75
CA TRP A 394 -12.51 23.21 -10.79
C TRP A 394 -12.41 21.72 -10.48
N SER A 395 -12.04 20.89 -11.46
CA SER A 395 -11.77 19.47 -11.24
C SER A 395 -10.60 19.20 -10.30
N LEU A 396 -9.55 20.03 -10.32
CA LEU A 396 -8.46 19.91 -9.34
C LEU A 396 -8.96 20.10 -7.91
N ILE A 397 -9.90 21.03 -7.69
CA ILE A 397 -10.54 21.25 -6.39
C ILE A 397 -11.42 20.05 -6.03
N GLY A 398 -12.26 19.57 -6.96
CA GLY A 398 -13.12 18.40 -6.74
C GLY A 398 -12.33 17.13 -6.39
N HIS A 399 -11.26 16.84 -7.13
CA HIS A 399 -10.35 15.74 -6.84
C HIS A 399 -9.59 15.93 -5.53
N SER A 400 -9.20 17.16 -5.19
CA SER A 400 -8.56 17.47 -3.91
C SER A 400 -9.48 17.16 -2.73
N ILE A 401 -10.77 17.51 -2.81
CA ILE A 401 -11.76 17.17 -1.77
C ILE A 401 -11.81 15.66 -1.56
N ILE A 402 -11.88 14.88 -2.64
CA ILE A 402 -11.86 13.41 -2.56
C ILE A 402 -10.55 12.94 -1.92
N ALA A 403 -9.40 13.36 -2.46
CA ALA A 403 -8.09 12.90 -2.00
C ALA A 403 -7.85 13.23 -0.52
N PHE A 404 -8.18 14.44 -0.07
CA PHE A 404 -8.04 14.84 1.32
C PHE A 404 -9.00 14.09 2.24
N GLY A 405 -10.26 13.91 1.84
CA GLY A 405 -11.22 13.15 2.65
C GLY A 405 -10.81 11.69 2.83
N LEU A 406 -10.36 11.04 1.76
CA LEU A 406 -9.84 9.66 1.82
C LEU A 406 -8.57 9.57 2.66
N THR A 407 -7.66 10.52 2.48
CA THR A 407 -6.41 10.56 3.26
C THR A 407 -6.70 10.75 4.75
N ALA A 408 -7.59 11.68 5.10
CA ALA A 408 -8.00 11.92 6.48
C ALA A 408 -8.67 10.67 7.09
N PHE A 409 -9.52 9.98 6.33
CA PHE A 409 -10.14 8.73 6.77
C PHE A 409 -9.10 7.64 7.04
N VAL A 410 -8.19 7.39 6.07
CA VAL A 410 -7.11 6.40 6.24
C VAL A 410 -6.25 6.73 7.44
N ILE A 411 -5.79 7.98 7.59
CA ILE A 411 -5.00 8.42 8.73
C ILE A 411 -5.75 8.17 10.04
N SER A 412 -7.04 8.49 10.10
CA SER A 412 -7.86 8.28 11.31
C SER A 412 -7.93 6.81 11.71
N ILE A 413 -8.17 5.91 10.74
CA ILE A 413 -8.16 4.46 10.97
C ILE A 413 -6.79 3.98 11.45
N LEU A 414 -5.71 4.44 10.83
CA LEU A 414 -4.35 4.05 11.21
C LEU A 414 -4.03 4.47 12.65
N ILE A 415 -4.39 5.70 13.04
CA ILE A 415 -4.19 6.21 14.40
C ILE A 415 -4.96 5.36 15.42
N VAL A 416 -6.25 5.15 15.19
CA VAL A 416 -7.12 4.38 16.11
C VAL A 416 -6.60 2.95 16.25
N TRP A 417 -6.26 2.30 15.13
CA TRP A 417 -5.82 0.92 15.14
C TRP A 417 -4.42 0.73 15.71
N ALA A 418 -3.48 1.65 15.43
CA ALA A 418 -2.14 1.61 16.01
C ALA A 418 -2.19 1.81 17.52
N THR A 419 -3.04 2.72 18.00
CA THR A 419 -3.27 2.95 19.43
C THR A 419 -3.87 1.71 20.08
N TYR A 420 -4.95 1.16 19.51
CA TYR A 420 -5.59 -0.05 19.98
C TYR A 420 -4.63 -1.25 20.01
N PHE A 421 -3.91 -1.49 18.91
CA PHE A 421 -2.94 -2.59 18.80
C PHE A 421 -1.82 -2.46 19.83
N THR A 422 -1.29 -1.25 20.04
CA THR A 422 -0.22 -0.99 20.99
C THR A 422 -0.70 -1.22 22.42
N TRP A 423 -1.87 -0.71 22.77
CA TRP A 423 -2.51 -0.95 24.07
C TRP A 423 -2.77 -2.44 24.31
N TRP A 424 -3.35 -3.14 23.35
CA TRP A 424 -3.69 -4.55 23.46
C TRP A 424 -2.45 -5.45 23.58
N SER A 425 -1.43 -5.19 22.76
CA SER A 425 -0.26 -6.07 22.68
C SER A 425 0.76 -5.84 23.79
N HIS A 426 0.83 -4.61 24.33
CA HIS A 426 1.89 -4.22 25.25
C HIS A 426 1.38 -3.65 26.57
N GLY A 427 0.08 -3.40 26.72
CA GLY A 427 -0.52 -2.83 27.93
C GLY A 427 -0.18 -1.36 28.19
N THR A 428 0.51 -0.69 27.26
CA THR A 428 0.94 0.71 27.41
C THR A 428 1.11 1.39 26.06
N LEU A 429 0.80 2.69 25.99
CA LEU A 429 1.04 3.53 24.82
C LEU A 429 2.44 4.16 24.78
N ALA A 430 3.26 3.92 25.82
CA ALA A 430 4.61 4.48 25.92
C ALA A 430 5.51 4.09 24.73
N ILE A 431 5.23 2.97 24.07
CA ILE A 431 5.94 2.52 22.86
C ILE A 431 5.86 3.53 21.72
N LEU A 432 4.81 4.35 21.66
CA LEU A 432 4.70 5.36 20.61
C LEU A 432 5.70 6.52 20.81
N LEU A 433 6.13 6.77 22.05
CA LEU A 433 6.95 7.94 22.40
C LEU A 433 8.38 7.59 22.84
N ALA A 434 8.60 6.37 23.35
CA ALA A 434 9.88 5.99 23.95
C ALA A 434 11.04 5.97 22.92
N PRO A 435 12.23 6.50 23.25
CA PRO A 435 13.37 6.47 22.36
C PRO A 435 13.83 5.03 22.11
N CYS A 436 14.35 4.76 20.91
CA CYS A 436 15.01 3.50 20.58
C CYS A 436 16.15 3.77 19.59
N CYS A 437 17.38 3.43 19.97
CA CYS A 437 18.58 3.68 19.16
C CYS A 437 18.53 3.00 17.78
N VAL A 438 17.82 1.87 17.65
CA VAL A 438 17.64 1.15 16.38
C VAL A 438 16.79 1.97 15.42
N ASP A 439 15.71 2.60 15.88
CA ASP A 439 14.87 3.44 15.02
C ASP A 439 15.63 4.68 14.54
N THR A 440 16.42 5.29 15.43
CA THR A 440 17.27 6.43 15.08
C THR A 440 18.33 6.03 14.04
N THR A 441 18.94 4.86 14.18
CA THR A 441 19.96 4.35 13.25
C THR A 441 19.36 3.97 11.89
N LEU A 442 18.18 3.33 11.88
CA LEU A 442 17.46 3.03 10.65
C LEU A 442 17.00 4.31 9.95
N GLY A 443 16.40 5.26 10.67
CA GLY A 443 15.90 6.53 10.13
C GLY A 443 15.10 6.33 8.83
N VAL A 444 15.43 7.11 7.81
CA VAL A 444 14.83 7.03 6.46
C VAL A 444 15.08 5.70 5.75
N ARG A 445 16.01 4.85 6.22
CA ARG A 445 16.39 3.57 5.56
C ARG A 445 15.33 2.49 5.76
N SER A 446 14.53 2.58 6.83
CA SER A 446 13.36 1.73 7.01
C SER A 446 12.11 2.41 6.47
N LYS A 447 11.29 1.68 5.70
CA LYS A 447 10.02 2.20 5.16
C LYS A 447 8.99 2.32 6.29
N MET A 448 8.85 1.28 7.11
CA MET A 448 7.81 1.18 8.13
C MET A 448 8.34 0.52 9.40
N ILE A 449 7.55 0.59 10.47
CA ILE A 449 7.88 0.02 11.78
C ILE A 449 7.05 -1.25 12.03
N MET A 450 7.60 -2.17 12.84
CA MET A 450 6.89 -3.36 13.29
C MET A 450 6.51 -3.18 14.77
N LEU A 451 5.28 -2.74 15.05
CA LEU A 451 4.83 -2.41 16.42
C LEU A 451 4.84 -3.63 17.34
N GLY A 452 4.51 -4.81 16.84
CA GLY A 452 4.61 -6.06 17.61
C GLY A 452 6.05 -6.56 17.80
N GLY A 453 6.99 -5.93 17.11
CA GLY A 453 8.42 -6.23 17.14
C GLY A 453 9.15 -5.65 18.35
N TYR A 454 8.53 -4.73 19.08
CA TYR A 454 9.08 -4.16 20.29
C TYR A 454 8.92 -5.06 21.52
N MET A 455 9.73 -4.79 22.53
CA MET A 455 9.63 -5.29 23.89
C MET A 455 10.19 -4.29 24.89
N TRP A 456 9.64 -4.31 26.10
CA TRP A 456 10.14 -3.54 27.23
C TRP A 456 11.07 -4.39 28.08
N GLU A 457 12.24 -3.85 28.41
CA GLU A 457 13.21 -4.45 29.30
C GLU A 457 13.87 -3.33 30.11
N GLU A 458 13.88 -3.44 31.44
CA GLU A 458 14.49 -2.44 32.35
C GLU A 458 14.06 -0.98 32.10
N GLY A 459 12.79 -0.75 31.73
CA GLY A 459 12.28 0.60 31.45
C GLY A 459 12.78 1.21 30.13
N GLN A 460 13.38 0.39 29.26
CA GLN A 460 13.89 0.77 27.95
C GLN A 460 13.23 -0.04 26.84
N LEU A 461 13.16 0.55 25.63
CA LEU A 461 12.48 -0.03 24.48
C LEU A 461 13.48 -0.73 23.55
N TYR A 462 13.28 -2.03 23.33
CA TYR A 462 14.12 -2.87 22.47
C TYR A 462 13.34 -3.51 21.33
N TYR A 463 14.04 -3.85 20.26
CA TYR A 463 13.55 -4.72 19.20
C TYR A 463 13.86 -6.19 19.50
N LYS A 464 12.86 -7.04 19.32
CA LYS A 464 13.00 -8.49 19.31
C LYS A 464 13.94 -8.93 18.18
N VAL A 465 14.68 -10.00 18.41
CA VAL A 465 15.55 -10.62 17.37
C VAL A 465 14.75 -10.96 16.12
N ASP A 466 13.53 -11.49 16.29
CA ASP A 466 12.62 -11.80 15.18
C ASP A 466 12.24 -10.58 14.35
N ALA A 467 12.12 -9.40 14.97
CA ALA A 467 11.82 -8.15 14.28
C ALA A 467 13.04 -7.66 13.48
N LEU A 468 14.23 -7.68 14.09
CA LEU A 468 15.48 -7.37 13.39
C LEU A 468 15.66 -8.25 12.14
N ARG A 469 15.39 -9.55 12.29
CA ARG A 469 15.40 -10.52 11.19
C ARG A 469 14.33 -10.22 10.13
N SER A 470 13.17 -9.71 10.52
CA SER A 470 12.10 -9.33 9.59
C SER A 470 12.49 -8.16 8.70
N PHE A 471 13.25 -7.20 9.24
CA PHE A 471 13.85 -6.10 8.47
C PHE A 471 15.06 -6.54 7.63
N GLY A 472 15.55 -7.78 7.82
CA GLY A 472 16.76 -8.25 7.17
C GLY A 472 18.05 -7.65 7.73
N ILE A 473 18.00 -7.18 8.97
CA ILE A 473 19.16 -6.66 9.70
C ILE A 473 20.09 -7.82 10.04
N LEU A 474 21.37 -7.61 9.82
CA LEU A 474 22.44 -8.57 10.03
C LEU A 474 23.49 -7.99 10.97
N LYS A 475 24.20 -8.88 11.66
CA LYS A 475 25.36 -8.58 12.48
C LYS A 475 26.62 -8.83 11.65
N MET A 476 27.55 -7.88 11.64
CA MET A 476 28.92 -8.11 11.18
C MET A 476 29.85 -8.13 12.38
N VAL A 477 30.68 -9.15 12.47
CA VAL A 477 31.77 -9.23 13.45
C VAL A 477 33.08 -8.98 12.69
N ALA A 478 33.79 -7.93 13.07
CA ALA A 478 35.12 -7.62 12.55
C ALA A 478 36.18 -8.50 13.23
N ASP A 479 37.40 -8.51 12.66
CA ASP A 479 38.47 -9.40 13.12
C ASP A 479 38.96 -9.06 14.54
N ASP A 480 38.75 -7.82 14.98
CA ASP A 480 38.98 -7.30 16.33
C ASP A 480 37.87 -7.67 17.33
N GLY A 481 36.82 -8.35 16.88
CA GLY A 481 35.66 -8.73 17.68
C GLY A 481 34.56 -7.65 17.76
N ASP A 482 34.76 -6.49 17.13
CA ASP A 482 33.75 -5.42 17.15
C ASP A 482 32.49 -5.82 16.36
N GLU A 483 31.34 -5.51 16.94
CA GLU A 483 30.03 -5.80 16.37
C GLU A 483 29.43 -4.60 15.64
N PHE A 484 28.86 -4.86 14.47
CA PHE A 484 28.31 -3.81 13.60
C PHE A 484 26.92 -4.17 13.10
N PHE A 485 26.10 -3.12 12.98
CA PHE A 485 24.74 -3.16 12.49
C PHE A 485 24.72 -3.01 10.96
N VAL A 486 24.31 -4.08 10.27
CA VAL A 486 24.39 -4.18 8.82
C VAL A 486 23.01 -4.31 8.19
N ILE A 487 22.80 -3.54 7.13
CA ILE A 487 21.62 -3.64 6.29
C ILE A 487 22.02 -3.89 4.83
N ARG A 488 21.03 -4.27 4.02
CA ARG A 488 21.19 -4.35 2.57
C ARG A 488 20.79 -3.03 1.91
N LYS A 489 21.73 -2.41 1.22
CA LYS A 489 21.48 -1.19 0.45
C LYS A 489 20.71 -1.52 -0.83
N VAL A 490 19.51 -0.96 -0.96
CA VAL A 490 18.70 -1.05 -2.17
C VAL A 490 19.07 0.10 -3.11
N ASN A 491 19.60 -0.22 -4.29
CA ASN A 491 19.89 0.78 -5.34
C ASN A 491 18.74 0.86 -6.36
N TRP A 492 18.82 1.85 -7.26
CA TRP A 492 17.82 2.10 -8.31
C TRP A 492 17.69 0.93 -9.28
N LEU A 493 18.75 0.66 -10.04
CA LEU A 493 18.73 -0.26 -11.18
C LEU A 493 19.47 -1.59 -10.92
N SER A 494 20.47 -1.58 -10.04
CA SER A 494 21.37 -2.72 -9.83
C SER A 494 21.21 -3.37 -8.46
N VAL A 495 21.47 -4.68 -8.40
CA VAL A 495 21.71 -5.41 -7.15
C VAL A 495 23.19 -5.78 -7.13
N PRO A 496 24.06 -4.95 -6.51
CA PRO A 496 25.49 -5.25 -6.49
C PRO A 496 25.76 -6.53 -5.71
N ARG A 497 26.83 -7.25 -6.06
CA ARG A 497 27.24 -8.47 -5.34
C ARG A 497 27.64 -8.17 -3.89
N ARG A 498 28.15 -6.96 -3.63
CA ARG A 498 28.46 -6.42 -2.30
C ARG A 498 27.48 -5.30 -1.98
N ASP A 499 26.31 -5.68 -1.49
CA ASP A 499 25.20 -4.76 -1.18
C ASP A 499 24.95 -4.61 0.33
N LEU A 500 25.76 -5.26 1.16
CA LEU A 500 25.69 -5.13 2.60
C LEU A 500 26.55 -3.94 3.06
N VAL A 501 25.91 -3.04 3.80
CA VAL A 501 26.53 -1.82 4.34
C VAL A 501 26.36 -1.79 5.85
N VAL A 502 27.44 -1.43 6.53
CA VAL A 502 27.45 -1.12 7.96
C VAL A 502 26.90 0.30 8.12
N ILE A 503 25.92 0.46 9.00
CA ILE A 503 25.28 1.76 9.29
C ILE A 503 25.33 2.14 10.78
N GLY A 504 25.79 1.23 11.64
CA GLY A 504 25.99 1.51 13.06
C GLY A 504 26.99 0.56 13.73
N ARG A 505 27.58 1.01 14.83
CA ARG A 505 28.38 0.22 15.76
C ARG A 505 27.48 -0.30 16.87
N VAL A 506 27.63 -1.56 17.24
CA VAL A 506 26.86 -2.18 18.33
C VAL A 506 27.72 -2.18 19.59
N SER A 507 27.17 -1.63 20.67
CA SER A 507 27.82 -1.56 21.99
C SER A 507 26.85 -2.16 23.01
N GLY A 508 27.03 -3.44 23.34
CA GLY A 508 26.05 -4.20 24.12
C GLY A 508 24.71 -4.29 23.38
N HIS A 509 23.64 -3.78 23.98
CA HIS A 509 22.31 -3.74 23.34
C HIS A 509 22.05 -2.48 22.51
N CYS A 510 22.92 -1.48 22.57
CA CYS A 510 22.72 -0.20 21.88
C CYS A 510 23.38 -0.16 20.51
N VAL A 511 22.81 0.61 19.59
CA VAL A 511 23.31 0.82 18.24
C VAL A 511 23.59 2.30 18.03
N GLU A 512 24.85 2.64 17.81
CA GLU A 512 25.31 4.00 17.51
C GLU A 512 25.44 4.19 15.99
N PRO A 513 24.79 5.20 15.38
CA PRO A 513 24.94 5.47 13.96
C PRO A 513 26.40 5.74 13.57
N CYS A 514 26.84 5.23 12.42
CA CYS A 514 28.17 5.50 11.88
C CYS A 514 28.13 5.80 10.37
N SER A 515 29.26 6.23 9.82
CA SER A 515 29.37 6.46 8.38
C SER A 515 29.18 5.15 7.60
N ASP A 516 28.30 5.17 6.60
CA ASP A 516 28.05 4.04 5.71
C ASP A 516 29.38 3.49 5.14
N ARG A 517 29.67 2.21 5.41
CA ARG A 517 30.84 1.51 4.86
C ARG A 517 30.49 0.10 4.41
N LEU A 518 31.28 -0.45 3.49
CA LEU A 518 31.07 -1.81 3.00
C LEU A 518 31.28 -2.85 4.12
N CYS A 519 30.45 -3.88 4.13
CA CYS A 519 30.61 -5.02 5.03
C CYS A 519 31.81 -5.89 4.57
N THR A 520 32.83 -5.99 5.42
CA THR A 520 34.07 -6.76 5.18
C THR A 520 34.24 -7.96 6.11
N GLY A 521 33.55 -7.96 7.27
CA GLY A 521 33.68 -8.98 8.29
C GLY A 521 32.74 -10.18 8.12
N THR A 522 32.74 -11.07 9.11
CA THR A 522 31.88 -12.26 9.13
C THR A 522 30.44 -11.88 9.45
N ILE A 523 29.51 -12.33 8.61
CA ILE A 523 28.08 -12.01 8.74
C ILE A 523 27.36 -13.08 9.56
N ARG A 524 26.62 -12.65 10.58
CA ARG A 524 25.75 -13.47 11.43
C ARG A 524 24.40 -12.80 11.63
N LEU A 525 23.46 -13.49 12.28
CA LEU A 525 22.26 -12.87 12.83
C LEU A 525 22.55 -12.41 14.26
N PHE A 526 21.78 -11.43 14.73
CA PHE A 526 21.73 -11.10 16.14
C PHE A 526 21.05 -12.23 16.92
N ASP A 527 21.58 -12.52 18.09
CA ASP A 527 21.11 -13.48 19.08
C ASP A 527 20.49 -12.80 20.31
N HIS A 528 20.65 -11.49 20.43
CA HIS A 528 20.13 -10.66 21.51
C HIS A 528 19.34 -9.45 20.99
N HIS A 529 18.57 -8.84 21.89
CA HIS A 529 17.72 -7.68 21.60
C HIS A 529 18.55 -6.40 21.45
N LEU A 530 18.13 -5.50 20.56
CA LEU A 530 18.82 -4.21 20.33
C LEU A 530 17.86 -3.04 20.52
N GLY A 531 18.32 -1.97 21.16
CA GLY A 531 17.52 -0.81 21.51
C GLY A 531 18.05 -0.02 22.71
N GLY A 532 17.14 0.65 23.40
CA GLY A 532 17.45 1.57 24.50
C GLY A 532 17.79 2.99 24.06
N ASP A 533 17.98 3.86 25.04
CA ASP A 533 18.38 5.26 24.87
C ASP A 533 19.90 5.43 24.89
N LEU A 534 20.45 6.02 23.81
CA LEU A 534 21.88 6.35 23.70
C LEU A 534 22.32 7.39 24.73
N ASN A 535 21.40 8.22 25.22
CA ASN A 535 21.73 9.26 26.19
C ASN A 535 21.95 8.70 27.61
N GLN A 536 21.30 7.59 27.96
CA GLN A 536 21.49 6.94 29.27
C GLN A 536 22.75 6.08 29.31
N THR A 537 23.15 5.46 28.20
CA THR A 537 24.38 4.66 28.11
C THR A 537 25.66 5.49 28.22
N ARG A 538 25.62 6.80 27.94
CA ARG A 538 26.74 7.71 28.28
C ARG A 538 26.95 7.89 29.78
N HIS A 539 25.91 7.72 30.60
CA HIS A 539 25.99 7.82 32.06
C HIS A 539 26.26 6.49 32.76
N SER A 540 25.98 5.36 32.09
CA SER A 540 26.22 4.03 32.60
C SER A 540 27.24 3.30 31.73
N ARG A 541 28.53 3.66 31.86
CA ARG A 541 29.59 2.72 31.49
C ARG A 541 29.43 1.48 32.38
N PRO A 542 29.23 0.28 31.83
CA PRO A 542 29.25 -0.92 32.66
C PRO A 542 30.65 -1.06 33.25
N HIS A 543 30.74 -1.22 34.57
CA HIS A 543 31.96 -1.73 35.20
C HIS A 543 32.25 -3.08 34.58
N SER A 544 33.23 -3.15 33.67
CA SER A 544 33.78 -4.43 33.27
C SER A 544 34.39 -5.05 34.52
N ILE A 545 33.74 -6.07 35.08
CA ILE A 545 34.39 -6.98 36.01
C ILE A 545 35.42 -7.74 35.17
N ARG A 546 36.64 -7.23 35.18
CA ARG A 546 37.82 -7.87 34.66
C ARG A 546 38.13 -9.05 35.58
N VAL A 547 37.69 -10.25 35.20
CA VAL A 547 38.20 -11.49 35.78
C VAL A 547 39.57 -11.72 35.16
N ASP A 548 40.62 -11.24 35.85
CA ASP A 548 42.00 -11.54 35.50
C ASP A 548 42.28 -13.02 35.81
N ASN A 549 42.28 -13.86 34.78
CA ASN A 549 42.95 -15.16 34.86
C ASN A 549 44.46 -14.89 34.82
N ILE A 550 45.10 -14.95 35.98
CA ILE A 550 46.54 -14.90 36.14
C ILE A 550 47.13 -16.17 35.53
N ALA A 551 47.63 -16.06 34.30
CA ALA A 551 48.61 -16.98 33.74
C ALA A 551 49.98 -16.28 33.78
N THR A 552 50.82 -16.74 34.71
CA THR A 552 52.21 -16.34 34.88
C THR A 552 53.02 -16.59 33.61
N THR A 553 53.57 -15.53 33.03
CA THR A 553 54.67 -15.61 32.05
C THR A 553 55.80 -14.67 32.49
N GLY A 554 57.02 -15.19 32.36
CA GLY A 554 58.26 -14.71 33.00
C GLY A 554 58.79 -13.33 32.57
N PRO A 555 59.96 -12.95 33.08
CA PRO A 555 60.36 -11.55 33.19
C PRO A 555 60.77 -10.91 31.85
N LYS A 556 60.51 -9.61 31.82
CA LYS A 556 60.74 -8.64 30.75
C LYS A 556 62.23 -8.47 30.42
N THR A 557 62.57 -8.41 29.14
CA THR A 557 63.79 -7.74 28.65
C THR A 557 63.52 -6.25 28.47
N LEU A 558 64.29 -5.43 29.18
CA LEU A 558 64.40 -3.98 29.00
C LEU A 558 64.98 -3.62 27.63
N SER A 559 64.46 -2.57 27.02
CA SER A 559 65.22 -1.73 26.08
C SER A 559 65.00 -0.26 26.42
N VAL A 560 66.08 0.49 26.28
CA VAL A 560 66.42 1.75 26.95
C VAL A 560 66.26 2.93 25.99
N LEU A 561 65.44 3.93 26.39
CA LEU A 561 65.47 5.37 26.02
C LEU A 561 65.36 5.74 24.49
N PRO A 562 65.22 7.04 24.11
CA PRO A 562 63.93 7.71 24.00
C PRO A 562 63.71 8.48 22.67
N SER A 563 62.44 8.85 22.41
CA SER A 563 61.93 10.03 21.67
C SER A 563 62.53 10.42 20.31
N TYR A 564 61.69 10.68 19.30
CA TYR A 564 61.45 12.06 18.81
C TYR A 564 60.39 12.08 17.70
N LYS A 565 59.44 13.01 17.84
CA LYS A 565 58.50 13.44 16.80
C LYS A 565 59.24 14.28 15.74
N LEU A 566 58.81 14.19 14.48
CA LEU A 566 58.75 15.36 13.60
C LEU A 566 57.55 15.25 12.63
N PRO A 567 56.85 16.38 12.36
CA PRO A 567 55.66 16.42 11.51
C PRO A 567 55.97 16.79 10.04
N ALA A 568 55.06 16.35 9.17
CA ALA A 568 54.57 16.89 7.89
C ALA A 568 55.51 17.67 6.94
N THR A 569 55.47 17.27 5.66
CA THR A 569 55.72 18.12 4.47
C THR A 569 54.75 17.67 3.37
N THR A 570 53.79 18.53 3.05
CA THR A 570 53.57 19.25 1.76
C THR A 570 53.21 18.37 0.59
#